data_AF-A0A7J5DVB5-F1
#
_entry.id   AF-A0A7J5DVB5-F1
#
_cell.length_a   1.000
_cell.length_b   1.000
_cell.length_c   1.000
_cell.angle_alpha   90.00
_cell.angle_beta   90.00
_cell.angle_gamma   90.00
#
_symmetry.space_group_name_H-M   'P 1'
#
loop_
_entity.id
_entity.type
_entity.pdbx_description
1 polymer ?
#
loop_
_entity_poly.entity_id
_entity_poly.type
_entity_poly.pdbx_seq_one_letter_code
_entity_poly.pdbx_strand_id
1 'polypeptide(L)'
;MSDVKVIDLLSESYAERLDVLWRAVDEAAKNEDRLAGSEAASGRTLDEGISDSVRLAEQYEALRAEAIEDAKANRRHVEMRLERKAWRELKEKHPPRVGDEYAKEDVDSDRAAGLNVDTASDDLLYAAIQVPEFSSRAAFDEWADKLTNGQFTTLTFAAWEHANRARFNPKALPASLTRSSATN
;
A
#
# COMPACT_ATOMS: atom_id res chain seq x y z
N MET A 1 16.16 7.27 -6.35
CA MET A 1 14.71 7.03 -6.45
C MET A 1 14.06 7.77 -5.29
N SER A 2 13.09 8.64 -5.57
CA SER A 2 12.33 9.34 -4.54
C SER A 2 11.55 8.30 -3.73
N ASP A 3 11.74 8.27 -2.42
CA ASP A 3 11.04 7.36 -1.50
C ASP A 3 9.64 7.94 -1.25
N VAL A 4 8.74 7.75 -2.20
CA VAL A 4 7.35 8.23 -2.17
C VAL A 4 6.44 7.01 -2.19
N LYS A 5 5.48 6.97 -1.27
CA LYS A 5 4.42 5.96 -1.22
C LYS A 5 3.25 6.47 -2.05
N VAL A 6 2.81 5.68 -3.02
CA VAL A 6 1.67 6.01 -3.91
C VAL A 6 0.50 5.08 -3.61
N ILE A 7 -0.69 5.64 -3.47
CA ILE A 7 -1.96 4.92 -3.25
C ILE A 7 -3.05 5.53 -4.11
N ASP A 8 -3.72 4.70 -4.91
CA ASP A 8 -4.92 5.08 -5.65
C ASP A 8 -6.16 4.61 -4.87
N LEU A 9 -6.94 5.55 -4.33
CA LEU A 9 -8.23 5.23 -3.71
C LEU A 9 -9.28 5.05 -4.80
N LEU A 10 -9.65 3.81 -5.05
CA LEU A 10 -10.59 3.48 -6.11
C LEU A 10 -12.03 3.82 -5.70
N SER A 11 -12.87 4.16 -6.68
CA SER A 11 -14.32 4.13 -6.47
C SER A 11 -14.78 2.70 -6.24
N GLU A 12 -15.91 2.53 -5.55
CA GLU A 12 -16.50 1.21 -5.28
C GLU A 12 -16.75 0.43 -6.59
N SER A 13 -17.26 1.12 -7.62
CA SER A 13 -17.45 0.54 -8.95
C SER A 13 -16.17 0.01 -9.58
N TYR A 14 -15.05 0.74 -9.51
CA TYR A 14 -13.78 0.25 -10.05
C TYR A 14 -13.20 -0.88 -9.19
N ALA A 15 -13.30 -0.79 -7.87
CA ALA A 15 -12.80 -1.81 -6.96
C ALA A 15 -13.50 -3.16 -7.20
N GLU A 16 -14.83 -3.17 -7.31
CA GLU A 16 -15.60 -4.39 -7.57
C GLU A 16 -15.27 -4.99 -8.95
N ARG A 17 -15.24 -4.16 -9.99
CA ARG A 17 -14.96 -4.63 -11.36
C ARG A 17 -13.54 -5.20 -11.49
N LEU A 18 -12.56 -4.59 -10.82
CA LEU A 18 -11.19 -5.10 -10.78
C LEU A 18 -11.08 -6.41 -10.00
N ASP A 19 -11.77 -6.56 -8.86
CA ASP A 19 -11.80 -7.83 -8.12
C ASP A 19 -12.41 -8.96 -8.96
N VAL A 20 -13.53 -8.68 -9.65
CA VAL A 20 -14.17 -9.65 -10.56
C VAL A 20 -13.21 -10.08 -11.68
N LEU A 21 -12.55 -9.12 -12.34
CA LEU A 21 -11.59 -9.43 -13.40
C LEU A 21 -10.37 -10.19 -12.88
N TRP A 22 -9.82 -9.79 -11.73
CA TRP A 22 -8.66 -10.46 -11.13
C TRP A 22 -8.97 -11.93 -10.81
N ARG A 23 -10.15 -12.21 -10.24
CA ARG A 23 -10.60 -13.59 -9.98
C ARG A 23 -10.77 -14.38 -11.27
N ALA A 24 -11.30 -13.76 -12.33
CA ALA A 24 -11.44 -14.40 -13.63
C ALA A 24 -10.08 -14.72 -14.27
N VAL A 25 -9.08 -13.83 -14.14
CA VAL A 25 -7.71 -14.08 -14.59
C VAL A 25 -7.11 -15.29 -13.85
N ASP A 26 -7.22 -15.32 -12.52
CA ASP A 26 -6.69 -16.40 -11.69
C ASP A 26 -7.37 -17.75 -12.01
N GLU A 27 -8.69 -17.76 -12.22
CA GLU A 27 -9.42 -18.95 -12.62
C GLU A 27 -9.04 -19.44 -14.03
N ALA A 28 -8.90 -18.52 -14.99
CA ALA A 28 -8.48 -18.85 -16.36
C ALA A 28 -7.06 -19.45 -16.37
N ALA A 29 -6.12 -18.85 -15.64
CA ALA A 29 -4.75 -19.36 -15.53
C ALA A 29 -4.72 -20.78 -14.94
N LYS A 30 -5.49 -21.04 -13.86
CA LYS A 30 -5.60 -22.38 -13.27
C LYS A 30 -6.21 -23.40 -14.23
N ASN A 31 -7.21 -23.00 -15.02
CA ASN A 31 -7.83 -23.87 -16.00
C ASN A 31 -6.89 -24.20 -17.16
N GLU A 32 -6.12 -23.22 -17.64
CA GLU A 32 -5.10 -23.41 -18.67
C GLU A 32 -3.98 -24.35 -18.18
N ASP A 33 -3.48 -24.17 -16.96
CA ASP A 33 -2.50 -25.06 -16.35
C ASP A 33 -3.01 -26.50 -16.24
N ARG A 34 -4.28 -26.67 -15.84
CA ARG A 34 -4.94 -27.98 -15.76
C ARG A 34 -5.08 -28.64 -17.13
N LEU A 35 -5.44 -27.88 -18.15
CA LEU A 35 -5.57 -28.36 -19.54
C LEU A 35 -4.20 -28.74 -20.12
N ALA A 36 -3.19 -27.89 -19.95
CA ALA A 36 -1.81 -28.18 -20.36
C ALA A 36 -1.28 -29.47 -19.72
N GLY A 37 -1.53 -29.66 -18.42
CA GLY A 37 -1.17 -30.91 -17.72
C GLY A 37 -1.91 -32.15 -18.25
N SER A 38 -3.20 -32.00 -18.60
CA SER A 38 -4.02 -33.08 -19.19
C SER A 38 -3.62 -33.42 -20.62
N GLU A 39 -3.24 -32.43 -21.42
CA GLU A 39 -2.84 -32.61 -22.81
C GLU A 39 -1.42 -33.13 -22.95
N ALA A 40 -0.50 -32.69 -22.09
CA ALA A 40 0.83 -33.30 -21.98
C ALA A 40 0.74 -34.81 -21.64
N ALA A 41 -0.24 -35.20 -20.83
CA ALA A 41 -0.53 -36.61 -20.56
C ALA A 41 -1.22 -37.35 -21.73
N SER A 42 -1.88 -36.62 -22.64
CA SER A 42 -2.68 -37.17 -23.75
C SER A 42 -2.01 -37.06 -25.13
N GLY A 43 -0.86 -36.39 -25.25
CA GLY A 43 -0.08 -36.24 -26.48
C GLY A 43 -0.70 -35.35 -27.57
N ARG A 44 -1.64 -34.46 -27.23
CA ARG A 44 -2.23 -33.48 -28.16
C ARG A 44 -1.56 -32.12 -27.99
N THR A 45 -1.43 -31.37 -29.09
CA THR A 45 -0.91 -29.99 -29.11
C THR A 45 -2.06 -28.99 -29.00
N LEU A 46 -1.93 -28.02 -28.09
CA LEU A 46 -2.84 -26.88 -27.95
C LEU A 46 -2.92 -26.05 -29.24
N ASP A 47 -4.11 -25.55 -29.53
CA ASP A 47 -4.40 -24.57 -30.59
C ASP A 47 -3.72 -23.23 -30.26
N GLU A 48 -3.12 -22.57 -31.26
CA GLU A 48 -2.26 -21.37 -31.12
C GLU A 48 -3.05 -20.06 -30.89
N GLY A 49 -4.23 -20.14 -30.25
CA GLY A 49 -5.01 -18.96 -29.88
C GLY A 49 -4.38 -18.19 -28.71
N ILE A 50 -4.65 -16.87 -28.64
CA ILE A 50 -4.34 -16.09 -27.42
C ILE A 50 -5.12 -16.71 -26.26
N SER A 51 -4.42 -17.10 -25.19
CA SER A 51 -5.06 -17.74 -24.04
C SER A 51 -6.01 -16.78 -23.32
N ASP A 52 -7.05 -17.33 -22.71
CA ASP A 52 -8.08 -16.54 -22.04
C ASP A 52 -7.50 -15.78 -20.84
N SER A 53 -6.52 -16.35 -20.13
CA SER A 53 -5.84 -15.70 -19.03
C SER A 53 -5.08 -14.45 -19.49
N VAL A 54 -4.42 -14.49 -20.65
CA VAL A 54 -3.72 -13.34 -21.24
C VAL A 54 -4.72 -12.25 -21.63
N ARG A 55 -5.81 -12.61 -22.33
CA ARG A 55 -6.85 -11.65 -22.74
C ARG A 55 -7.51 -10.97 -21.55
N LEU A 56 -7.81 -11.73 -20.48
CA LEU A 56 -8.40 -11.18 -19.26
C LEU A 56 -7.41 -10.30 -18.50
N ALA A 57 -6.12 -10.64 -18.49
CA ALA A 57 -5.09 -9.82 -17.87
C ALA A 57 -4.94 -8.46 -18.58
N GLU A 58 -5.02 -8.45 -19.92
CA GLU A 58 -5.04 -7.19 -20.69
C GLU A 58 -6.26 -6.32 -20.34
N GLN A 59 -7.44 -6.92 -20.20
CA GLN A 59 -8.66 -6.19 -19.77
C GLN A 59 -8.52 -5.64 -18.34
N TYR A 60 -7.92 -6.41 -17.44
CA TYR A 60 -7.63 -5.97 -16.08
C TYR A 60 -6.69 -4.78 -16.07
N GLU A 61 -5.57 -4.82 -16.82
CA GLU A 61 -4.62 -3.70 -16.86
C GLU A 61 -5.23 -2.45 -17.53
N ALA A 62 -6.05 -2.63 -18.57
CA ALA A 62 -6.78 -1.50 -19.17
C ALA A 62 -7.75 -0.85 -18.17
N LEU A 63 -8.55 -1.65 -17.45
CA LEU A 63 -9.45 -1.15 -16.44
C LEU A 63 -8.69 -0.49 -15.27
N ARG A 64 -7.54 -1.07 -14.89
CA ARG A 64 -6.69 -0.52 -13.84
C ARG A 64 -6.14 0.85 -14.24
N ALA A 65 -5.75 1.03 -15.50
CA ALA A 65 -5.32 2.33 -16.01
C ALA A 65 -6.47 3.36 -15.98
N GLU A 66 -7.68 2.99 -16.39
CA GLU A 66 -8.87 3.85 -16.27
C GLU A 66 -9.15 4.24 -14.82
N ALA A 67 -9.05 3.29 -13.89
CA ALA A 67 -9.28 3.51 -12.47
C ALA A 67 -8.24 4.47 -11.86
N ILE A 68 -6.98 4.41 -12.30
CA ILE A 68 -5.92 5.33 -11.87
C ILE A 68 -6.20 6.75 -12.39
N GLU A 69 -6.58 6.90 -13.65
CA GLU A 69 -6.90 8.22 -14.21
C GLU A 69 -8.13 8.85 -13.54
N ASP A 70 -9.15 8.03 -13.24
CA ASP A 70 -10.30 8.46 -12.43
C ASP A 70 -9.87 8.86 -11.01
N ALA A 71 -8.98 8.10 -10.37
CA ALA A 71 -8.45 8.44 -9.05
C ALA A 71 -7.73 9.80 -9.08
N LYS A 72 -6.89 10.05 -10.10
CA LYS A 72 -6.22 11.35 -10.28
C LYS A 72 -7.23 12.48 -10.49
N ALA A 73 -8.21 12.30 -11.38
CA ALA A 73 -9.22 13.29 -11.69
C ALA A 73 -10.06 13.69 -10.46
N ASN A 74 -10.26 12.76 -9.53
CA ASN A 74 -11.07 12.95 -8.32
C ASN A 74 -10.24 13.21 -7.04
N ARG A 75 -8.95 13.58 -7.15
CA ARG A 75 -8.05 13.81 -6.00
C ARG A 75 -7.97 12.63 -5.03
N ARG A 76 -8.03 11.42 -5.57
CA ARG A 76 -7.93 10.12 -4.88
C ARG A 76 -6.61 9.41 -5.17
N HIS A 77 -5.79 9.95 -6.07
CA HIS A 77 -4.38 9.61 -6.21
C HIS A 77 -3.59 10.29 -5.10
N VAL A 78 -3.06 9.49 -4.18
CA VAL A 78 -2.35 9.98 -2.99
C VAL A 78 -0.88 9.63 -3.09
N GLU A 79 -0.03 10.66 -3.11
CA GLU A 79 1.42 10.51 -2.96
C GLU A 79 1.84 11.00 -1.58
N MET A 80 2.57 10.16 -0.85
CA MET A 80 2.95 10.40 0.53
C MET A 80 4.45 10.33 0.71
N ARG A 81 4.96 11.27 1.49
CA ARG A 81 6.33 11.30 1.97
C ARG A 81 6.37 12.02 3.32
N LEU A 82 6.94 11.36 4.32
CA LEU A 82 7.09 11.96 5.64
C LEU A 82 8.55 12.24 5.96
N GLU A 83 8.89 13.52 6.14
CA GLU A 83 10.23 13.90 6.53
C GLU A 83 10.51 13.62 8.00
N ARG A 84 11.76 13.28 8.33
CA ARG A 84 12.20 13.03 9.72
C ARG A 84 11.94 14.22 10.65
N LYS A 85 11.97 15.45 10.14
CA LYS A 85 11.66 16.64 10.93
C LYS A 85 10.19 16.68 11.31
N ALA A 86 9.28 16.57 10.34
CA ALA A 86 7.84 16.49 10.57
C ALA A 86 7.47 15.32 11.50
N TRP A 87 8.10 14.16 11.33
CA TRP A 87 7.90 13.02 12.24
C TRP A 87 8.28 13.32 13.70
N ARG A 88 9.33 14.11 13.94
CA ARG A 88 9.68 14.52 15.32
C ARG A 88 8.66 15.48 15.90
N GLU A 89 8.23 16.47 15.12
CA GLU A 89 7.22 17.44 15.52
C GLU A 89 5.88 16.76 15.87
N LEU A 90 5.49 15.74 15.10
CA LEU A 90 4.29 14.93 15.38
C LEU A 90 4.38 14.20 16.73
N LYS A 91 5.52 13.58 17.04
CA LYS A 91 5.72 12.88 18.32
C LYS A 91 5.70 13.83 19.52
N GLU A 92 6.20 15.05 19.34
CA GLU A 92 6.14 16.09 20.38
C GLU A 92 4.70 16.58 20.59
N LYS A 93 3.93 16.73 19.51
CA LYS A 93 2.53 17.17 19.55
C LYS A 93 1.58 16.10 20.11
N HIS A 94 1.85 14.82 19.81
CA HIS A 94 1.01 13.69 20.18
C HIS A 94 1.81 12.67 21.01
N PRO A 95 2.22 13.01 22.24
CA PRO A 95 2.99 12.09 23.06
C PRO A 95 2.15 10.83 23.36
N PRO A 96 2.78 9.64 23.41
CA PRO A 96 2.08 8.38 23.69
C PRO A 96 1.41 8.42 25.06
N ARG A 97 0.23 7.79 25.19
CA ARG A 97 -0.45 7.63 26.48
C ARG A 97 0.40 6.74 27.41
N VAL A 98 0.39 7.09 28.69
CA VAL A 98 1.12 6.37 29.76
C VAL A 98 0.24 6.29 31.00
N GLY A 99 0.39 5.22 31.79
CA GLY A 99 -0.35 5.04 33.04
C GLY A 99 -1.43 3.97 32.97
N ASP A 100 -1.93 3.58 34.13
CA ASP A 100 -2.91 2.50 34.30
C ASP A 100 -4.36 2.97 34.08
N GLU A 101 -4.57 4.28 33.88
CA GLU A 101 -5.86 4.88 33.55
C GLU A 101 -6.32 4.64 32.11
N TYR A 102 -5.42 4.20 31.23
CA TYR A 102 -5.70 3.86 29.83
C TYR A 102 -5.78 2.35 29.63
N ALA A 103 -6.54 1.91 28.62
CA ALA A 103 -6.55 0.50 28.24
C ALA A 103 -5.13 0.03 27.87
N LYS A 104 -4.78 -1.19 28.28
CA LYS A 104 -3.43 -1.73 28.06
C LYS A 104 -3.11 -1.80 26.57
N GLU A 105 -4.10 -2.18 25.77
CA GLU A 105 -4.01 -2.31 24.32
C GLU A 105 -3.65 -0.96 23.67
N ASP A 106 -4.25 0.13 24.17
CA ASP A 106 -3.98 1.49 23.70
C ASP A 106 -2.56 1.94 24.04
N VAL A 107 -2.11 1.69 25.27
CA VAL A 107 -0.75 2.03 25.72
C VAL A 107 0.30 1.24 24.95
N ASP A 108 0.05 -0.05 24.71
CA ASP A 108 0.96 -0.91 23.95
C ASP A 108 1.02 -0.49 22.47
N SER A 109 -0.12 -0.10 21.88
CA SER A 109 -0.21 0.47 20.52
C SER A 109 0.55 1.79 20.39
N ASP A 110 0.32 2.73 21.31
CA ASP A 110 1.00 4.02 21.36
C ASP A 110 2.51 3.86 21.54
N ARG A 111 2.94 2.90 22.38
CA ARG A 111 4.36 2.59 22.58
C ARG A 111 5.00 2.04 21.30
N ALA A 112 4.31 1.16 20.58
CA ALA A 112 4.81 0.60 19.32
C ALA A 112 4.89 1.66 18.22
N ALA A 113 3.93 2.58 18.18
CA ALA A 113 3.90 3.69 17.23
C ALA A 113 4.86 4.84 17.60
N GLY A 114 5.19 4.99 18.88
CA GLY A 114 6.02 6.08 19.41
C GLY A 114 5.28 7.42 19.55
N LEU A 115 3.95 7.40 19.49
CA LEU A 115 3.03 8.55 19.60
C LEU A 115 1.63 8.07 19.97
N ASN A 116 0.73 8.98 20.36
CA ASN A 116 -0.68 8.66 20.58
C ASN A 116 -1.41 8.47 19.24
N VAL A 117 -1.72 7.22 18.89
CA VAL A 117 -2.27 6.85 17.58
C VAL A 117 -3.65 7.44 17.35
N ASP A 118 -4.46 7.56 18.41
CA ASP A 118 -5.83 8.07 18.36
C ASP A 118 -5.85 9.54 17.94
N THR A 119 -4.95 10.35 18.52
CA THR A 119 -4.94 11.80 18.26
C THR A 119 -4.04 12.22 17.10
N ALA A 120 -3.10 11.38 16.68
CA ALA A 120 -2.09 11.76 15.68
C ALA A 120 -2.50 11.47 14.23
N SER A 121 -3.58 10.71 14.00
CA SER A 121 -3.89 10.15 12.67
C SER A 121 -4.09 11.23 11.59
N ASP A 122 -4.91 12.24 11.86
CA ASP A 122 -5.13 13.36 10.93
C ASP A 122 -3.87 14.18 10.66
N ASP A 123 -3.14 14.48 11.73
CA ASP A 123 -1.92 15.27 11.66
C ASP A 123 -0.79 14.54 10.93
N LEU A 124 -0.70 13.23 11.14
CA LEU A 124 0.20 12.34 10.41
C LEU A 124 -0.12 12.36 8.92
N LEU A 125 -1.38 12.19 8.55
CA LEU A 125 -1.80 12.22 7.15
C LEU A 125 -1.54 13.57 6.51
N TYR A 126 -1.93 14.66 7.16
CA TYR A 126 -1.70 16.02 6.66
C TYR A 126 -0.22 16.31 6.45
N ALA A 127 0.65 15.86 7.37
CA ALA A 127 2.10 16.03 7.25
C ALA A 127 2.74 15.12 6.19
N ALA A 128 2.13 13.98 5.88
CA ALA A 128 2.67 12.99 4.96
C ALA A 128 2.21 13.18 3.51
N ILE A 129 1.00 13.68 3.25
CA ILE A 129 0.46 13.78 1.89
C ILE A 129 1.10 14.95 1.14
N GLN A 130 1.68 14.65 -0.02
CA GLN A 130 2.21 15.64 -0.97
C GLN A 130 1.27 15.87 -2.15
N VAL A 131 0.59 14.80 -2.59
CA VAL A 131 -0.45 14.85 -3.62
C VAL A 131 -1.70 14.18 -3.05
N PRO A 132 -2.87 14.81 -3.13
CA PRO A 132 -3.09 16.17 -3.62
C PRO A 132 -2.46 17.23 -2.71
N GLU A 133 -1.98 18.32 -3.28
CA GLU A 133 -1.54 19.47 -2.49
C GLU A 133 -2.77 20.16 -1.87
N PHE A 134 -2.67 20.52 -0.59
CA PHE A 134 -3.72 21.25 0.12
C PHE A 134 -3.27 22.66 0.41
N SER A 135 -4.12 23.64 0.11
CA SER A 135 -3.84 25.06 0.37
C SER A 135 -3.85 25.41 1.87
N SER A 136 -4.48 24.57 2.69
CA SER A 136 -4.60 24.77 4.14
C SER A 136 -5.00 23.47 4.84
N ARG A 137 -4.87 23.44 6.17
CA ARG A 137 -5.37 22.35 7.01
C ARG A 137 -6.87 22.14 6.84
N ALA A 138 -7.66 23.21 6.82
CA ALA A 138 -9.11 23.10 6.64
C ALA A 138 -9.49 22.46 5.29
N ALA A 139 -8.73 22.72 4.22
CA ALA A 139 -8.96 22.09 2.92
C ALA A 139 -8.58 20.60 2.91
N PHE A 140 -7.63 20.19 3.75
CA PHE A 140 -7.33 18.78 4.00
C PHE A 140 -8.47 18.12 4.78
N ASP A 141 -8.93 18.75 5.87
CA ASP A 141 -10.00 18.19 6.71
C ASP A 141 -11.27 17.97 5.87
N GLU A 142 -11.66 18.93 5.03
CA GLU A 142 -12.82 18.78 4.12
C GLU A 142 -12.65 17.64 3.09
N TRP A 143 -11.43 17.33 2.69
CA TRP A 143 -11.14 16.19 1.82
C TRP A 143 -11.14 14.87 2.60
N ALA A 144 -10.55 14.85 3.79
CA ALA A 144 -10.47 13.68 4.66
C ALA A 144 -11.86 13.23 5.11
N ASP A 145 -12.75 14.16 5.44
CA ASP A 145 -14.15 13.90 5.84
C ASP A 145 -14.99 13.23 4.74
N LYS A 146 -14.56 13.32 3.47
CA LYS A 146 -15.23 12.64 2.34
C LYS A 146 -14.76 11.20 2.16
N LEU A 147 -13.70 10.79 2.85
CA LEU A 147 -13.19 9.42 2.81
C LEU A 147 -14.03 8.52 3.69
N THR A 148 -14.20 7.26 3.29
CA THR A 148 -14.72 6.26 4.21
C THR A 148 -13.68 5.98 5.31
N ASN A 149 -14.13 5.53 6.49
CA ASN A 149 -13.23 5.17 7.57
C ASN A 149 -12.16 4.13 7.13
N GLY A 150 -12.52 3.20 6.25
CA GLY A 150 -11.59 2.21 5.69
C GLY A 150 -10.52 2.82 4.78
N GLN A 151 -10.88 3.79 3.95
CA GLN A 151 -9.93 4.53 3.11
C GLN A 151 -8.98 5.36 3.97
N PHE A 152 -9.52 6.11 4.94
CA PHE A 152 -8.73 6.92 5.86
C PHE A 152 -7.73 6.05 6.64
N THR A 153 -8.21 4.96 7.26
CA THR A 153 -7.36 4.01 7.99
C THR A 153 -6.25 3.43 7.10
N THR A 154 -6.57 3.10 5.84
CA THR A 154 -5.60 2.59 4.86
C THR A 154 -4.48 3.59 4.59
N LEU A 155 -4.83 4.85 4.39
CA LEU A 155 -3.85 5.91 4.19
C LEU A 155 -3.00 6.13 5.46
N THR A 156 -3.61 6.18 6.64
CA THR A 156 -2.91 6.42 7.91
C THR A 156 -1.89 5.31 8.16
N PHE A 157 -2.29 4.05 7.95
CA PHE A 157 -1.40 2.91 8.06
C PHE A 157 -0.23 3.00 7.07
N ALA A 158 -0.50 3.42 5.83
CA ALA A 158 0.53 3.60 4.82
C ALA A 158 1.53 4.73 5.17
N ALA A 159 1.04 5.85 5.71
CA ALA A 159 1.90 6.94 6.21
C ALA A 159 2.82 6.43 7.31
N TRP A 160 2.25 5.70 8.27
CA TRP A 160 3.00 5.15 9.39
C TRP A 160 4.04 4.11 8.93
N GLU A 161 3.65 3.21 8.02
CA GLU A 161 4.54 2.21 7.44
C GLU A 161 5.72 2.89 6.73
N HIS A 162 5.43 3.92 5.94
CA HIS A 162 6.45 4.66 5.20
C HIS A 162 7.41 5.40 6.14
N ALA A 163 6.90 5.97 7.25
CA ALA A 163 7.73 6.66 8.24
C ALA A 163 8.66 5.72 9.04
N ASN A 164 8.24 4.48 9.29
CA ASN A 164 8.89 3.59 10.25
C ASN A 164 9.55 2.35 9.64
N ARG A 165 9.23 1.97 8.40
CA ARG A 165 9.86 0.82 7.72
C ARG A 165 10.97 1.26 6.78
N ALA A 166 12.21 0.98 7.19
CA ALA A 166 13.34 1.04 6.27
C ALA A 166 13.24 -0.12 5.26
N ARG A 167 13.08 0.21 3.97
CA ARG A 167 13.19 -0.77 2.89
C ARG A 167 14.65 -0.87 2.47
N PHE A 168 15.33 -1.92 2.92
CA PHE A 168 16.67 -2.24 2.42
C PHE A 168 16.57 -3.05 1.15
N ASN A 169 17.44 -2.78 0.17
CA ASN A 169 17.64 -3.71 -0.94
C ASN A 169 18.28 -4.98 -0.35
N PRO A 170 17.62 -6.15 -0.43
CA PRO A 170 18.18 -7.39 0.13
C PRO A 170 19.51 -7.78 -0.52
N LYS A 171 19.80 -7.31 -1.75
CA LYS A 171 21.08 -7.52 -2.44
C LYS A 171 22.17 -6.51 -2.04
N ALA A 172 21.84 -5.49 -1.23
CA ALA A 172 22.79 -4.47 -0.76
C ALA A 172 23.39 -4.79 0.62
N LEU A 173 23.03 -5.92 1.23
CA LEU A 173 23.79 -6.42 2.38
C LEU A 173 25.20 -6.76 1.89
N PRO A 174 26.27 -6.21 2.49
CA PRO A 174 27.61 -6.65 2.16
C PRO A 174 27.64 -8.17 2.40
N ALA A 175 28.10 -8.92 1.39
CA ALA A 175 28.39 -10.33 1.54
C ALA A 175 29.19 -10.47 2.83
N SER A 176 28.62 -11.20 3.79
CA SER A 176 29.21 -11.47 5.10
C SER A 176 30.72 -11.57 4.93
N LEU A 177 31.47 -10.62 5.52
CA LEU A 177 32.92 -10.74 5.61
C LEU A 177 33.18 -12.12 6.19
N THR A 178 33.63 -13.02 5.32
CA THR A 178 34.15 -14.32 5.70
C THR A 178 35.13 -14.03 6.81
N ARG A 179 34.80 -14.58 7.98
CA ARG A 179 35.58 -14.51 9.21
C ARG A 179 37.02 -14.79 8.83
N SER A 180 37.88 -13.77 8.85
CA SER A 180 39.33 -13.98 8.87
C SER A 180 39.63 -14.76 10.14
N SER A 181 39.64 -16.09 10.04
CA SER A 181 40.27 -16.95 11.02
C SER A 181 41.77 -16.72 10.89
N ALA A 182 42.25 -15.71 11.63
CA ALA A 182 43.58 -15.74 12.17
C ALA A 182 43.67 -16.94 13.11
N THR A 183 44.47 -17.95 12.77
CA THR A 183 45.16 -18.77 13.78
C THR A 183 46.42 -19.39 13.16
N ASN A 184 47.56 -18.89 13.65
CA ASN A 184 48.93 -19.43 13.72
C ASN A 184 49.60 -20.03 12.48
#